data_AF-A0A8S8X8Y9-F1
#
_entry.id   AF-A0A8S8X8Y9-F1
#
_cell.length_a   1.000
_cell.length_b   1.000
_cell.length_c   1.000
_cell.angle_alpha   90.00
_cell.angle_beta   90.00
_cell.angle_gamma   90.00
#
_symmetry.space_group_name_H-M   'P 1'
#
loop_
_entity.id
_entity.type
_entity.pdbx_description
1 polymer ?
#
loop_
_entity_poly.entity_id
_entity_poly.type
_entity_poly.pdbx_seq_one_letter_code
_entity_poly.pdbx_strand_id
1 'polypeptide(L)'
;MSNSFDPKLLDPRLKAKGRRPYFFDDPAIDKLLTITMALAGELAVARERLDTVERILAQKNILTSAEIDAYRPDDAAKEERAAWRADYIARVLRILQTEYEALDQRSADTDYDDVVRDLASD
;
A
#
# COMPACT_ATOMS: atom_id res chain seq x y z
N MET A 1 -0.12 16.43 -12.03
CA MET A 1 -1.27 15.87 -11.29
C MET A 1 -0.71 15.13 -10.10
N SER A 2 -0.90 15.68 -8.91
CA SER A 2 -0.42 15.09 -7.66
C SER A 2 -1.16 13.77 -7.43
N ASN A 3 -0.47 12.63 -7.52
CA ASN A 3 -0.95 11.36 -6.97
C ASN A 3 -0.76 11.38 -5.45
N SER A 4 -1.31 12.42 -4.81
CA SER A 4 -1.48 12.49 -3.37
C SER A 4 -2.33 11.32 -2.94
N PHE A 5 -1.92 10.69 -1.85
CA PHE A 5 -2.72 9.72 -1.12
C PHE A 5 -4.16 10.23 -0.95
N ASP A 6 -5.16 9.46 -1.39
CA ASP A 6 -6.57 9.75 -1.10
C ASP A 6 -6.86 9.25 0.33
N PRO A 7 -7.06 10.15 1.31
CA PRO A 7 -7.33 9.74 2.69
C PRO A 7 -8.62 8.93 2.83
N LYS A 8 -9.51 8.92 1.83
CA LYS A 8 -10.71 8.07 1.82
C LYS A 8 -10.40 6.58 1.79
N LEU A 9 -9.22 6.15 1.34
CA LEU A 9 -8.79 4.75 1.39
C LEU A 9 -8.53 4.26 2.82
N LEU A 10 -8.42 5.17 3.80
CA LEU A 10 -8.37 4.85 5.22
C LEU A 10 -9.76 4.82 5.87
N ASP A 11 -10.84 5.11 5.13
CA ASP A 11 -12.18 5.16 5.70
C ASP A 11 -12.57 3.78 6.27
N PRO A 12 -12.76 3.65 7.60
CA PRO A 12 -13.15 2.40 8.25
C PRO A 12 -14.45 1.81 7.72
N ARG A 13 -15.29 2.62 7.05
CA ARG A 13 -16.57 2.22 6.43
C ARG A 13 -16.39 1.38 5.16
N LEU A 14 -15.22 1.38 4.54
CA LEU A 14 -14.89 0.54 3.39
C LEU A 14 -14.53 -0.90 3.78
N LYS A 15 -14.48 -1.23 5.09
CA LYS A 15 -14.26 -2.61 5.55
C LYS A 15 -15.39 -3.52 5.06
N ALA A 16 -15.04 -4.51 4.25
CA ALA A 16 -15.97 -5.53 3.77
C ALA A 16 -16.62 -6.28 4.96
N LYS A 17 -17.95 -6.39 4.96
CA LYS A 17 -18.71 -7.13 5.98
C LYS A 17 -18.72 -8.62 5.63
N GLY A 18 -18.05 -9.46 6.44
CA GLY A 18 -18.05 -10.91 6.32
C GLY A 18 -16.79 -11.55 6.91
N ARG A 19 -16.85 -12.83 7.33
CA ARG A 19 -15.63 -13.60 7.63
C ARG A 19 -14.87 -13.79 6.31
N ARG A 20 -13.61 -13.37 6.26
CA ARG A 20 -12.71 -13.74 5.16
C ARG A 20 -12.52 -15.27 5.17
N PRO A 21 -12.79 -15.98 4.07
CA PRO A 21 -12.41 -17.37 3.96
C PRO A 21 -10.89 -17.47 3.95
N TYR A 22 -10.35 -18.40 4.74
CA TYR A 22 -8.95 -18.81 4.72
C TYR A 22 -8.88 -20.17 4.04
N PHE A 23 -7.96 -20.32 3.08
CA PHE A 23 -7.80 -21.53 2.28
C PHE A 23 -6.60 -22.37 2.73
N PHE A 24 -5.63 -21.77 3.42
CA PHE A 24 -4.44 -22.44 3.94
C PHE A 24 -4.53 -22.65 5.46
N ASP A 25 -3.74 -23.59 5.97
CA ASP A 25 -3.66 -23.88 7.41
C ASP A 25 -3.09 -22.71 8.21
N ASP A 26 -2.17 -21.95 7.61
CA ASP A 26 -1.64 -20.71 8.16
C ASP A 26 -2.34 -19.50 7.51
N PRO A 27 -3.17 -18.74 8.25
CA PRO A 27 -3.82 -17.52 7.77
C PRO A 27 -2.85 -16.46 7.22
N ALA A 28 -1.57 -16.49 7.60
CA ALA A 28 -0.55 -15.59 7.06
C ALA A 28 -0.31 -15.82 5.55
N ILE A 29 -0.47 -17.05 5.07
CA ILE A 29 -0.27 -17.41 3.66
C ILE A 29 -1.40 -16.83 2.80
N ASP A 30 -2.65 -16.96 3.23
CA ASP A 30 -3.80 -16.35 2.55
C ASP A 30 -3.69 -14.83 2.47
N LYS A 31 -3.20 -14.19 3.54
CA LYS A 31 -2.94 -12.75 3.57
C LYS A 31 -1.85 -12.37 2.56
N LEU A 32 -0.73 -13.08 2.55
CA LEU A 32 0.36 -12.83 1.60
C LEU A 32 -0.10 -13.01 0.16
N LEU A 33 -0.86 -14.08 -0.13
CA LEU A 33 -1.42 -14.33 -1.45
C LEU A 33 -2.37 -13.19 -1.88
N THR A 34 -3.24 -12.73 -0.98
CA THR A 34 -4.16 -11.61 -1.25
C THR A 34 -3.40 -10.33 -1.58
N ILE A 35 -2.37 -9.99 -0.80
CA ILE A 35 -1.52 -8.81 -1.04
C ILE A 35 -0.81 -8.95 -2.39
N THR A 36 -0.24 -10.11 -2.67
CA THR A 36 0.50 -10.38 -3.91
C THR A 36 -0.40 -10.26 -5.14
N MET A 37 -1.63 -10.77 -5.07
CA MET A 37 -2.60 -10.67 -6.17
C MET A 37 -3.07 -9.23 -6.39
N ALA A 38 -3.32 -8.47 -5.33
CA ALA A 38 -3.66 -7.06 -5.43
C ALA A 38 -2.52 -6.27 -6.10
N LEU A 39 -1.28 -6.48 -5.67
CA LEU A 39 -0.08 -5.89 -6.27
C LEU A 39 0.08 -6.26 -7.74
N ALA A 40 -0.12 -7.54 -8.10
CA ALA A 40 -0.03 -7.99 -9.47
C ALA A 40 -1.07 -7.31 -10.37
N GLY A 41 -2.31 -7.16 -9.87
CA GLY A 41 -3.38 -6.44 -10.57
C GLY A 41 -3.04 -4.96 -10.78
N GLU A 42 -2.60 -4.26 -9.73
CA GLU A 42 -2.18 -2.85 -9.84
C GLU A 42 -0.99 -2.68 -10.80
N LEU A 43 -0.01 -3.58 -10.74
CA LEU A 43 1.15 -3.55 -11.64
C LEU A 43 0.76 -3.79 -13.10
N ALA A 44 -0.18 -4.70 -13.37
CA ALA A 44 -0.69 -4.95 -14.71
C ALA A 44 -1.35 -3.70 -15.29
N VAL A 45 -2.28 -3.08 -14.53
CA VAL A 45 -2.97 -1.85 -14.95
C VAL A 45 -1.98 -0.70 -15.16
N ALA A 46 -0.98 -0.54 -14.29
CA ALA A 46 0.05 0.48 -14.43
C ALA A 46 0.89 0.26 -15.70
N ARG A 47 1.26 -0.99 -16.01
CA ARG A 47 2.00 -1.33 -17.24
C ARG A 47 1.18 -1.08 -18.51
N GLU A 48 -0.10 -1.45 -18.52
CA GLU A 48 -1.01 -1.18 -19.64
C GLU A 48 -1.19 0.32 -19.87
N ARG A 49 -1.32 1.10 -18.79
CA ARG A 49 -1.42 2.55 -18.87
C ARG A 49 -0.13 3.17 -19.43
N LEU A 50 1.03 2.70 -19.02
CA LEU A 50 2.32 3.14 -19.55
C LEU A 50 2.46 2.81 -21.04
N ASP A 51 2.20 1.56 -21.45
CA ASP A 51 2.22 1.17 -22.87
C ASP A 51 1.29 2.05 -23.73
N THR A 52 0.09 2.34 -23.21
CA THR A 52 -0.86 3.25 -23.89
C THR A 52 -0.27 4.65 -24.06
N VAL A 53 0.36 5.21 -23.02
CA VAL A 53 1.00 6.54 -23.08
C VAL A 53 2.15 6.52 -24.09
N GLU A 54 3.01 5.51 -24.05
CA GLU A 54 4.14 5.37 -24.98
C GLU A 54 3.66 5.30 -26.44
N ARG A 55 2.64 4.49 -26.73
CA ARG A 55 2.06 4.38 -28.07
C ARG A 55 1.45 5.69 -28.55
N ILE A 56 0.71 6.41 -27.70
CA ILE A 56 0.10 7.69 -28.06
C ILE A 56 1.18 8.74 -28.35
N LEU A 57 2.26 8.79 -27.56
CA LEU A 57 3.36 9.72 -27.77
C LEU A 57 4.17 9.40 -29.03
N ALA A 58 4.39 8.11 -29.31
CA ALA A 58 5.01 7.65 -30.54
C ALA A 58 4.15 7.98 -31.78
N GLN A 59 2.83 7.76 -31.72
CA GLN A 59 1.90 8.14 -32.80
C GLN A 59 1.93 9.65 -33.08
N LYS A 60 2.17 10.47 -32.06
CA LYS A 60 2.31 11.93 -32.17
C LYS A 60 3.73 12.36 -32.57
N ASN A 61 4.66 11.44 -32.81
CA ASN A 61 6.08 11.70 -33.07
C ASN A 61 6.75 12.58 -32.00
N ILE A 62 6.33 12.46 -30.73
CA ILE A 62 6.89 13.25 -29.63
C ILE A 62 8.14 12.60 -29.04
N LEU A 63 8.12 11.27 -28.88
CA LEU A 63 9.26 10.49 -28.40
C LEU A 63 9.18 9.07 -28.96
N THR A 64 10.31 8.39 -28.93
CA THR A 64 10.48 6.97 -29.30
C THR A 64 10.68 6.12 -28.05
N SER A 65 10.35 4.83 -28.12
CA SER A 65 10.64 3.89 -27.02
C SER A 65 12.13 3.84 -26.67
N ALA A 66 13.02 4.04 -27.65
CA ALA A 66 14.47 4.08 -27.42
C ALA A 66 14.90 5.27 -26.54
N GLU A 67 14.22 6.42 -26.64
CA GLU A 67 14.49 7.58 -25.77
C GLU A 67 14.08 7.32 -24.32
N ILE A 68 13.03 6.52 -24.10
CA ILE A 68 12.60 6.09 -22.76
C ILE A 68 13.67 5.15 -22.15
N ASP A 69 14.12 4.16 -22.91
CA ASP A 69 15.16 3.21 -22.44
C ASP A 69 16.50 3.90 -22.16
N ALA A 70 16.82 4.92 -22.96
CA ALA A 70 18.02 5.73 -22.79
C ALA A 70 17.91 6.76 -21.66
N TYR A 71 16.70 7.06 -21.16
CA TYR A 71 16.50 8.09 -20.15
C TYR A 71 17.30 7.81 -18.88
N ARG A 72 17.98 8.84 -18.38
CA ARG A 72 18.69 8.81 -17.10
C ARG A 72 18.11 9.92 -16.22
N PRO A 73 17.48 9.57 -15.08
CA PRO A 73 16.94 10.58 -14.18
C PRO A 73 18.08 11.41 -13.60
N ASP A 74 17.85 12.72 -13.51
CA ASP A 74 18.68 13.63 -12.73
C ASP A 74 18.42 13.45 -11.23
N ASP A 75 19.12 14.21 -10.40
CA ASP A 75 19.03 14.04 -8.95
C ASP A 75 17.66 14.49 -8.40
N ALA A 76 17.04 15.50 -9.00
CA ALA A 76 15.69 15.92 -8.65
C ALA A 76 14.66 14.80 -8.93
N ALA A 77 14.70 14.20 -10.13
CA ALA A 77 13.80 13.10 -10.49
C ALA A 77 14.04 11.86 -9.61
N LYS A 78 15.28 11.60 -9.17
CA LYS A 78 15.56 10.50 -8.23
C LYS A 78 14.94 10.77 -6.86
N GLU A 79 15.06 12.00 -6.35
CA GLU A 79 14.51 12.40 -5.05
C GLU A 79 12.98 12.30 -5.06
N GLU A 80 12.32 12.85 -6.08
CA GLU A 80 10.87 12.74 -6.26
C GLU A 80 10.41 11.28 -6.32
N ARG A 81 11.14 10.42 -7.05
CA ARG A 81 10.85 8.98 -7.11
C ARG A 81 11.07 8.28 -5.78
N ALA A 82 12.06 8.71 -4.98
CA ALA A 82 12.31 8.14 -3.67
C ALA A 82 11.16 8.46 -2.70
N ALA A 83 10.72 9.71 -2.66
CA ALA A 83 9.55 10.15 -1.89
C ALA A 83 8.29 9.37 -2.32
N TRP A 84 8.00 9.34 -3.61
CA TRP A 84 6.85 8.61 -4.14
C TRP A 84 6.90 7.10 -3.82
N ARG A 85 8.09 6.48 -3.87
CA ARG A 85 8.27 5.05 -3.56
C ARG A 85 8.00 4.76 -2.08
N ALA A 86 8.42 5.65 -1.18
CA ALA A 86 8.13 5.50 0.24
C ALA A 86 6.61 5.48 0.49
N ASP A 87 5.87 6.41 -0.12
CA ASP A 87 4.40 6.47 -0.02
C ASP A 87 3.74 5.23 -0.63
N TYR A 88 4.25 4.75 -1.76
CA TYR A 88 3.75 3.54 -2.41
C TYR A 88 3.94 2.30 -1.51
N ILE A 89 5.13 2.12 -0.94
CA ILE A 89 5.41 1.01 -0.01
C ILE A 89 4.50 1.10 1.22
N ALA A 90 4.31 2.30 1.79
CA ALA A 90 3.41 2.49 2.94
C ALA A 90 1.96 2.05 2.62
N ARG A 91 1.45 2.36 1.42
CA ARG A 91 0.12 1.91 0.97
C ARG A 91 0.02 0.39 0.88
N VAL A 92 1.02 -0.25 0.27
CA VAL A 92 1.07 -1.71 0.10
C VAL A 92 1.15 -2.42 1.44
N LEU A 93 1.94 -1.89 2.37
CA LEU A 93 2.17 -2.47 3.69
C LEU A 93 1.19 -2.00 4.76
N ARG A 94 0.11 -1.28 4.41
CA ARG A 94 -0.88 -0.74 5.37
C ARG A 94 -1.48 -1.81 6.28
N ILE A 95 -1.63 -3.04 5.78
CA ILE A 95 -2.15 -4.15 6.57
C ILE A 95 -1.26 -4.48 7.77
N LEU A 96 0.07 -4.39 7.61
CA LEU A 96 1.03 -4.62 8.69
C LEU A 96 1.00 -3.48 9.72
N GLN A 97 0.87 -2.23 9.25
CA GLN A 97 0.70 -1.08 10.15
C GLN A 97 -0.59 -1.20 10.98
N THR A 98 -1.69 -1.60 10.35
CA THR A 98 -2.97 -1.79 11.04
C THR A 98 -2.87 -2.91 12.10
N GLU A 99 -2.11 -3.96 11.82
CA GLU A 99 -1.87 -5.04 12.79
C GLU A 99 -0.96 -4.57 13.94
N TYR A 100 0.10 -3.80 13.66
CA TYR A 100 0.95 -3.20 14.69
C TYR A 100 0.15 -2.25 15.60
N GLU A 101 -0.64 -1.34 15.03
CA GLU A 101 -1.54 -0.43 15.76
C GLU A 101 -2.49 -1.22 16.67
N ALA A 102 -3.05 -2.34 16.18
CA ALA A 102 -3.95 -3.18 16.98
C ALA A 102 -3.25 -3.95 18.11
N LEU A 103 -1.97 -4.29 17.95
CA LEU A 103 -1.16 -4.90 19.02
C LEU A 103 -0.82 -3.87 20.09
N ASP A 104 -0.41 -2.68 19.67
CA ASP A 104 -0.06 -1.56 20.56
C ASP A 104 -1.26 -1.11 21.41
N GLN A 105 -2.44 -1.00 20.77
CA GLN A 105 -3.70 -0.70 21.45
C GLN A 105 -4.06 -1.78 22.48
N ARG A 106 -3.82 -3.06 22.15
CA ARG A 106 -4.12 -4.19 23.04
C ARG A 106 -3.17 -4.24 24.25
N SER A 107 -1.90 -3.87 24.08
CA SER A 107 -0.98 -3.69 25.20
C SER A 107 -1.38 -2.51 26.10
N ALA A 108 -1.83 -1.40 25.52
CA ALA A 108 -2.31 -0.25 26.27
C ALA A 108 -3.60 -0.55 27.08
N ASP A 109 -4.54 -1.29 26.50
CA ASP A 109 -5.76 -1.72 27.21
C ASP A 109 -5.43 -2.66 28.38
N THR A 110 -4.43 -3.54 28.22
CA THR A 110 -3.99 -4.47 29.28
C THR A 110 -3.37 -3.70 30.46
N ASP A 111 -2.54 -2.68 30.16
CA ASP A 111 -1.91 -1.81 31.18
C ASP A 111 -2.95 -0.98 31.95
N TYR A 112 -3.98 -0.48 31.27
CA TYR A 112 -5.12 0.21 31.90
C TYR A 112 -5.92 -0.70 32.84
N ASP A 113 -6.24 -1.92 32.42
CA ASP A 113 -6.97 -2.90 33.23
C ASP A 113 -6.19 -3.27 34.51
N ASP A 114 -4.87 -3.39 34.43
CA ASP A 114 -4.00 -3.69 35.57
C ASP A 114 -3.99 -2.53 36.59
N VAL A 115 -3.92 -1.27 36.13
CA VAL A 115 -4.01 -0.09 37.01
C VAL A 115 -5.37 0.01 37.70
N VAL A 116 -6.46 -0.26 36.97
CA VAL A 116 -7.82 -0.27 37.53
C VAL A 116 -7.96 -1.36 38.60
N ARG A 117 -7.32 -2.51 38.41
CA ARG A 117 -7.36 -3.63 39.34
C ARG A 117 -6.62 -3.31 40.64
N ASP A 118 -5.45 -2.67 40.56
CA ASP A 118 -4.68 -2.22 41.72
C ASP A 118 -5.45 -1.18 42.56
N LEU A 119 -6.09 -0.21 41.90
CA LEU A 119 -6.93 0.81 42.55
C LEU A 119 -8.19 0.25 43.21
N ALA A 120 -8.71 -0.88 42.72
CA ALA A 120 -9.86 -1.56 43.29
C ALA A 120 -9.51 -2.48 44.47
N SER A 121 -8.22 -2.69 44.75
CA SER A 121 -7.72 -3.53 45.84
C SER A 121 -7.24 -2.77 47.08
N ASP A 122 -7.22 -1.43 47.03
CA ASP A 122 -7.06 -0.52 48.18
C ASP A 122 -8.41 -0.06 48.77
#